data_AF-A0A956RKF7-F1
#
_entry.id   AF-A0A956RKF7-F1
#
_cell.length_a   1.000
_cell.length_b   1.000
_cell.length_c   1.000
_cell.angle_alpha   90.00
_cell.angle_beta   90.00
_cell.angle_gamma   90.00
#
_symmetry.space_group_name_H-M   'P 1'
#
loop_
_entity.id
_entity.type
_entity.pdbx_description
1 polymer ?
#
loop_
_entity_poly.entity_id
_entity_poly.type
_entity_poly.pdbx_seq_one_letter_code
_entity_poly.pdbx_strand_id
1 'polypeptide(L)'
;MKKRVAVIGGDAKKIRRHVGDDSLRYYSSSHNGGNGDAAMLTAAIRAGGVDEVWILWPCIGHPERDGVIAACRAQEVAIVWVNGPGEIKTRLAS
;
A
#
# COMPACT_ATOMS: atom_id res chain seq x y z
N MET A 1 2.67 -4.81 -19.66
CA MET A 1 2.87 -5.58 -18.41
C MET A 1 1.80 -5.15 -17.42
N LYS A 2 1.14 -6.06 -16.70
CA LYS A 2 0.15 -5.70 -15.65
C LYS A 2 0.92 -5.12 -14.46
N LYS A 3 0.54 -3.92 -14.00
CA LYS A 3 1.20 -3.20 -12.89
C LYS A 3 0.91 -3.92 -11.57
N ARG A 4 1.93 -4.29 -10.80
CA ARG A 4 1.79 -4.99 -9.50
C ARG A 4 1.50 -3.97 -8.41
N VAL A 5 0.26 -3.96 -7.93
CA VAL A 5 -0.22 -2.97 -6.97
C VAL A 5 -0.36 -3.63 -5.61
N ALA A 6 0.30 -3.06 -4.60
CA ALA A 6 0.07 -3.43 -3.22
C ALA A 6 -0.86 -2.43 -2.54
N VAL A 7 -1.74 -2.90 -1.68
CA VAL A 7 -2.63 -2.05 -0.87
C VAL A 7 -2.36 -2.32 0.59
N ILE A 8 -2.20 -1.27 1.39
CA ILE A 8 -2.06 -1.37 2.84
C ILE A 8 -3.02 -0.43 3.58
N GLY A 9 -3.62 -0.96 4.64
CA GLY A 9 -4.52 -0.23 5.55
C GLY A 9 -6.01 -0.43 5.26
N GLY A 10 -6.84 -0.08 6.24
CA GLY A 10 -8.30 0.04 6.09
C GLY A 10 -9.02 -1.22 5.60
N ASP A 11 -10.22 -1.01 5.04
CA ASP A 11 -11.04 -2.06 4.44
C ASP A 11 -10.77 -2.13 2.92
N ALA A 12 -9.83 -2.99 2.56
CA ALA A 12 -9.47 -3.38 1.19
C ALA A 12 -10.69 -3.63 0.28
N LYS A 13 -11.79 -4.14 0.81
CA LYS A 13 -13.01 -4.44 0.04
C LYS A 13 -13.66 -3.18 -0.54
N LYS A 14 -13.47 -2.02 0.09
CA LYS A 14 -14.04 -0.74 -0.36
C LYS A 14 -13.37 -0.20 -1.63
N ILE A 15 -12.11 -0.55 -1.88
CA ILE A 15 -11.37 -0.08 -3.06
C ILE A 15 -11.21 -1.11 -4.17
N ARG A 16 -11.57 -2.38 -3.91
CA ARG A 16 -11.54 -3.47 -4.92
C ARG A 16 -12.35 -3.16 -6.18
N ARG A 17 -13.31 -2.22 -6.11
CA ARG A 17 -14.06 -1.71 -7.28
C ARG A 17 -13.27 -0.72 -8.16
N HIS A 18 -12.20 -0.12 -7.64
CA HIS A 18 -11.42 0.94 -8.30
C HIS A 18 -10.12 0.43 -8.89
N VAL A 19 -9.60 -0.67 -8.34
CA VAL A 19 -8.34 -1.28 -8.75
C VAL A 19 -8.73 -2.69 -9.19
N GLY A 20 -8.60 -3.00 -10.48
CA GLY A 20 -9.00 -4.30 -11.01
C GLY A 20 -8.29 -5.47 -10.31
N ASP A 21 -8.98 -6.60 -10.15
CA ASP A 21 -8.62 -7.71 -9.25
C ASP A 21 -7.23 -8.33 -9.51
N ASP A 22 -6.80 -8.38 -10.77
CA ASP A 22 -5.74 -9.31 -11.20
C ASP A 22 -4.31 -8.92 -10.83
N SER A 23 -4.08 -7.75 -10.22
CA SER A 23 -2.73 -7.30 -9.88
C SER A 23 -2.58 -6.78 -8.46
N LEU A 24 -3.57 -7.03 -7.62
CA LEU A 24 -3.65 -6.53 -6.25
C LEU A 24 -3.14 -7.53 -5.23
N ARG A 25 -2.22 -7.08 -4.38
CA ARG A 25 -1.86 -7.78 -3.15
C ARG A 25 -2.25 -6.93 -1.94
N TYR A 26 -3.12 -7.48 -1.11
CA TYR A 26 -3.64 -6.79 0.07
C TYR A 26 -2.83 -7.12 1.31
N TYR A 27 -2.54 -6.09 2.11
CA TYR A 27 -1.83 -6.14 3.37
C TYR A 27 -2.66 -5.43 4.44
N SER A 28 -2.93 -6.10 5.54
CA SER A 28 -3.72 -5.56 6.67
C SER A 28 -2.89 -4.59 7.50
N SER A 29 -3.52 -3.62 8.17
CA SER A 29 -2.83 -2.73 9.13
C SER A 29 -2.88 -3.26 10.58
N SER A 30 -1.99 -2.72 11.43
CA SER A 30 -1.83 -2.99 12.87
C SER A 30 -3.13 -3.09 13.69
N HIS A 31 -4.18 -2.33 13.38
CA HIS A 31 -5.46 -2.40 14.12
C HIS A 31 -6.16 -3.78 14.06
N ASN A 32 -5.73 -4.66 13.14
CA ASN A 32 -6.17 -6.05 13.03
C ASN A 32 -5.02 -7.08 13.24
N GLY A 33 -3.94 -6.71 13.95
CA GLY A 33 -2.76 -7.57 14.14
C GLY A 33 -1.73 -7.52 12.99
N GLY A 34 -1.81 -6.51 12.12
CA GLY A 34 -1.08 -6.39 10.84
C GLY A 34 0.40 -5.99 10.87
N ASN A 35 1.11 -6.07 12.00
CA ASN A 35 2.56 -5.80 12.04
C ASN A 35 3.34 -6.73 11.08
N GLY A 36 2.86 -7.97 10.89
CA GLY A 36 3.44 -8.92 9.94
C GLY A 36 3.21 -8.52 8.48
N ASP A 37 2.04 -7.99 8.15
CA ASP A 37 1.66 -7.62 6.78
C ASP A 37 2.43 -6.38 6.29
N ALA A 38 2.65 -5.38 7.16
CA ALA A 38 3.51 -4.24 6.84
C ALA A 38 4.97 -4.65 6.59
N ALA A 39 5.49 -5.60 7.39
CA ALA A 39 6.82 -6.16 7.20
C ALA A 39 6.93 -6.97 5.89
N MET A 40 5.92 -7.79 5.57
CA MET A 40 5.85 -8.53 4.31
C MET A 40 5.78 -7.60 3.09
N LEU A 41 5.00 -6.53 3.16
CA LEU A 41 4.95 -5.51 2.11
C LEU A 41 6.32 -4.86 1.92
N THR A 42 6.98 -4.48 3.02
CA THR A 42 8.32 -3.90 2.98
C THR A 42 9.32 -4.83 2.29
N ALA A 43 9.27 -6.13 2.61
CA ALA A 43 10.11 -7.14 1.96
C ALA A 43 9.77 -7.28 0.45
N ALA A 44 8.49 -7.27 0.08
CA ALA A 44 8.05 -7.33 -1.31
C ALA A 44 8.50 -6.11 -2.13
N ILE A 45 8.45 -4.91 -1.55
CA ILE A 45 8.97 -3.68 -2.18
C ILE A 45 10.48 -3.82 -2.43
N ARG A 46 11.25 -4.22 -1.41
CA ARG A 46 12.71 -4.40 -1.51
C ARG A 46 13.12 -5.48 -2.50
N ALA A 47 12.27 -6.47 -2.74
CA ALA A 47 12.49 -7.51 -3.75
C ALA A 47 12.11 -7.06 -5.18
N GLY A 48 11.67 -5.80 -5.37
CA GLY A 48 11.16 -5.32 -6.65
C GLY A 48 9.86 -6.01 -7.08
N GLY A 49 9.09 -6.53 -6.12
CA GLY A 49 7.84 -7.27 -6.32
C GLY A 49 6.60 -6.38 -6.50
N VAL A 50 6.75 -5.07 -6.34
CA VAL A 50 5.66 -4.09 -6.29
C VAL A 50 6.05 -2.86 -7.14
N ASP A 51 5.14 -2.42 -8.01
CA ASP A 51 5.35 -1.24 -8.86
C ASP A 51 4.64 0.00 -8.28
N GLU A 52 3.64 -0.20 -7.42
CA GLU A 52 2.86 0.86 -6.78
C GLU A 52 2.25 0.39 -5.45
N VAL A 53 2.23 1.28 -4.46
CA VAL A 53 1.64 1.03 -3.13
C VAL A 53 0.51 2.02 -2.86
N TRP A 54 -0.66 1.51 -2.50
CA TRP A 54 -1.84 2.29 -2.13
C TRP A 54 -1.99 2.27 -0.62
N ILE A 55 -1.86 3.43 0.01
CA ILE A 55 -2.01 3.60 1.46
C ILE A 55 -3.41 4.14 1.75
N LEU A 56 -4.21 3.34 2.46
CA LEU A 56 -5.56 3.67 2.89
C LEU A 56 -5.53 4.36 4.27
N TRP A 57 -5.78 5.67 4.28
CA TRP A 57 -5.87 6.49 5.48
C TRP A 57 -7.34 6.54 6.00
N PRO A 58 -7.61 6.64 7.32
CA PRO A 58 -6.71 6.80 8.47
C PRO A 58 -6.31 5.51 9.20
N CYS A 59 -6.56 4.33 8.61
CA CYS A 59 -6.53 3.07 9.34
C CYS A 59 -5.14 2.41 9.48
N ILE A 60 -4.04 3.10 9.14
CA ILE A 60 -2.67 2.59 9.26
C ILE A 60 -1.92 3.30 10.39
N GLY A 61 -1.19 2.56 11.21
CA GLY A 61 -0.36 3.14 12.26
C GLY A 61 0.78 3.98 11.67
N HIS A 62 1.10 5.09 12.33
CA HIS A 62 2.23 5.96 11.95
C HIS A 62 3.55 5.21 11.68
N PRO A 63 4.05 4.30 12.54
CA PRO A 63 5.34 3.64 12.31
C PRO A 63 5.35 2.67 11.12
N GLU A 64 4.26 1.94 10.88
CA GLU A 64 4.15 1.03 9.73
C GLU A 64 4.12 1.80 8.42
N ARG A 65 3.33 2.87 8.39
CA ARG A 65 3.23 3.78 7.26
C ARG A 65 4.60 4.36 6.91
N ASP A 66 5.34 4.83 7.90
CA ASP A 66 6.64 5.46 7.70
C ASP A 66 7.67 4.43 7.18
N GLY A 67 7.62 3.19 7.67
CA GLY A 67 8.45 2.08 7.16
C GLY A 67 8.16 1.73 5.69
N VAL A 68 6.88 1.64 5.31
CA VAL A 68 6.47 1.40 3.92
C VAL A 68 6.87 2.56 3.01
N ILE A 69 6.67 3.81 3.44
CA ILE A 69 7.10 5.00 2.69
C ILE A 69 8.61 4.99 2.46
N ALA A 70 9.40 4.67 3.49
CA ALA A 70 10.85 4.59 3.38
C ALA A 70 11.29 3.51 2.38
N ALA A 71 10.64 2.35 2.40
CA ALA A 71 10.90 1.27 1.44
C ALA A 71 10.55 1.67 0.00
N CYS A 72 9.39 2.32 -0.20
CA CYS A 72 8.99 2.80 -1.52
C CYS A 72 9.97 3.83 -2.08
N ARG A 73 10.40 4.80 -1.26
CA ARG A 73 11.41 5.80 -1.65
C ARG A 73 12.72 5.16 -2.08
N ALA A 74 13.20 4.19 -1.30
CA ALA A 74 14.45 3.50 -1.57
C ALA A 74 14.42 2.65 -2.85
N GLN A 75 13.24 2.34 -3.39
CA GLN A 75 13.04 1.51 -4.57
C GLN A 75 12.31 2.24 -5.71
N GLU A 76 12.15 3.56 -5.59
CA GLU A 76 11.43 4.41 -6.56
C GLU A 76 10.00 3.91 -6.88
N VAL A 77 9.35 3.28 -5.91
CA VAL A 77 7.98 2.75 -6.04
C VAL A 77 6.96 3.88 -5.83
N ALA A 78 5.97 3.96 -6.71
CA ALA A 78 4.93 4.99 -6.64
C ALA A 78 4.02 4.79 -5.41
N ILE A 79 3.61 5.88 -4.77
CA ILE A 79 2.70 5.86 -3.62
C ILE A 79 1.38 6.54 -4.00
N VAL A 80 0.28 5.86 -3.74
CA VAL A 80 -1.07 6.39 -3.94
C VAL A 80 -1.73 6.52 -2.58
N TRP A 81 -2.11 7.73 -2.21
CA TRP A 81 -2.87 7.97 -0.98
C TRP A 81 -4.35 7.86 -1.29
N VAL A 82 -5.06 7.07 -0.49
CA VAL A 82 -6.52 6.93 -0.62
C VAL A 82 -7.17 7.40 0.67
N ASN A 83 -7.86 8.53 0.60
CA ASN A 83 -8.57 9.15 1.71
C ASN A 83 -10.07 8.77 1.62
N GLY A 84 -10.41 7.57 2.08
CA GLY A 84 -11.79 7.07 1.99
C GLY A 84 -12.24 6.67 0.57
N PRO A 85 -13.49 6.20 0.39
CA PRO A 85 -13.98 5.71 -0.89
C PRO A 85 -14.08 6.86 -1.92
N GLY A 86 -13.14 6.89 -2.87
CA GLY A 86 -13.19 7.76 -4.05
C GLY A 86 -12.16 8.89 -4.10
N GLU A 87 -11.49 9.25 -2.99
CA GLU A 87 -10.42 10.27 -3.03
C GLU A 87 -9.04 9.63 -3.19
N ILE A 88 -8.61 9.51 -4.44
CA ILE A 88 -7.28 9.00 -4.80
C ILE A 88 -6.36 10.20 -5.04
N LYS A 89 -5.33 10.37 -4.21
CA LYS A 89 -4.25 11.35 -4.38
C LYS A 89 -2.94 10.62 -4.63
N THR A 90 -2.53 10.57 -5.89
CA THR A 90 -1.23 10.01 -6.28
C THR A 90 -0.11 10.98 -5.90
N ARG A 91 0.93 10.50 -5.21
CA ARG A 91 2.17 11.25 -4.98
C ARG A 91 3.35 10.36 -5.31
N LEU A 92 4.25 10.86 -6.14
CA LEU A 92 5.56 10.21 -6.26
C LEU A 92 6.25 10.28 -4.90
N ALA A 93 6.98 9.22 -4.57
CA ALA A 93 7.76 9.14 -3.34
C ALA A 93 9.00 10.05 -3.50
N SER A 94 8.80 11.37 -3.45
CA SER A 94 9.88 12.35 -3.37
C SER A 94 10.50 12.42 -1.98
#